data_AF-A0A8T5NDB7-F1
#
_entry.id   AF-A0A8T5NDB7-F1
#
_cell.length_a   1.000
_cell.length_b   1.000
_cell.length_c   1.000
_cell.angle_alpha   90.00
_cell.angle_beta   90.00
_cell.angle_gamma   90.00
#
_symmetry.space_group_name_H-M   'P 1'
#
loop_
_entity.id
_entity.type
_entity.pdbx_description
1 polymer ?
#
loop_
_entity_poly.entity_id
_entity_poly.type
_entity_poly.pdbx_seq_one_letter_code
_entity_poly.pdbx_strand_id
1 'polypeptide(L)'
;LLGSVEMNQLPILLILLASALLNVGYFFPVIYVAFFKKPNKELNFGEASPFMLVPLTLTAIGSLILGIWPDAPYLFLELVNVAVKNVTTGGI
;
A
#
# COMPACT_ATOMS: atom_id res chain seq x y z
N LEU A 1 -3.06 -12.17 -5.79
CA LEU A 1 -4.12 -13.11 -5.35
C LEU A 1 -4.98 -13.55 -6.54
N LEU A 2 -5.57 -12.63 -7.30
CA LEU A 2 -6.37 -13.00 -8.49
C LEU A 2 -5.57 -13.82 -9.51
N GLY A 3 -4.39 -13.36 -9.93
CA GLY A 3 -3.55 -14.12 -10.87
C GLY A 3 -3.11 -15.50 -10.37
N SER A 4 -2.90 -15.70 -9.06
CA SER A 4 -2.60 -17.03 -8.51
C SER A 4 -3.81 -17.97 -8.55
N VAL A 5 -5.03 -17.42 -8.41
CA VAL A 5 -6.27 -18.18 -8.56
C VAL A 5 -6.49 -18.55 -10.03
N GLU A 6 -6.30 -17.61 -10.95
CA GLU A 6 -6.44 -17.82 -12.40
C GLU A 6 -5.48 -18.91 -12.92
N MET A 7 -4.27 -19.00 -12.37
CA MET A 7 -3.30 -20.03 -12.70
C MET A 7 -3.48 -21.35 -11.93
N ASN A 8 -4.52 -21.50 -11.10
CA ASN A 8 -4.74 -22.65 -10.22
C ASN A 8 -3.53 -22.99 -9.30
N GLN A 9 -2.71 -22.00 -8.94
CA GLN A 9 -1.50 -22.18 -8.12
C GLN A 9 -1.81 -22.00 -6.63
N LEU A 10 -2.49 -23.00 -6.05
CA LEU A 10 -2.92 -22.97 -4.66
C LEU A 10 -1.78 -22.74 -3.64
N PRO A 11 -0.57 -23.34 -3.80
CA PRO A 11 0.54 -23.07 -2.88
C PRO A 11 0.97 -21.60 -2.86
N ILE A 12 1.04 -20.96 -4.03
CA ILE A 12 1.41 -19.53 -4.15
C ILE A 12 0.35 -18.66 -3.48
N LEU A 13 -0.93 -18.95 -3.70
CA LEU A 13 -2.03 -18.23 -3.06
C LEU A 13 -1.90 -18.25 -1.54
N LEU A 14 -1.66 -19.44 -0.96
CA LEU A 14 -1.50 -19.60 0.49
C LEU A 14 -0.30 -18.82 1.03
N ILE A 15 0.84 -18.85 0.34
CA ILE A 15 2.03 -18.09 0.72
C ILE A 15 1.74 -16.58 0.70
N LEU A 16 1.07 -16.08 -0.34
CA LEU A 16 0.71 -14.67 -0.44
C LEU A 16 -0.26 -14.22 0.65
N LEU A 17 -1.26 -15.06 0.96
CA LEU A 17 -2.21 -14.79 2.05
C LEU A 17 -1.53 -14.80 3.42
N ALA A 18 -0.71 -15.81 3.69
CA ALA A 18 0.05 -15.89 4.94
C ALA A 18 0.99 -14.69 5.09
N SER A 19 1.70 -14.29 4.03
CA SER A 19 2.55 -13.11 4.02
C SER A 19 1.77 -11.82 4.32
N ALA A 20 0.59 -11.64 3.70
CA ALA A 20 -0.28 -10.50 3.99
C ALA A 20 -0.74 -10.48 5.46
N LEU A 21 -1.10 -11.63 6.03
CA LEU A 21 -1.48 -11.75 7.44
C LEU A 21 -0.31 -11.43 8.38
N LEU A 22 0.89 -11.92 8.07
CA LEU A 22 2.11 -11.61 8.84
C LEU A 22 2.42 -10.11 8.80
N ASN A 23 2.27 -9.45 7.64
CA ASN A 23 2.41 -8.00 7.53
C ASN A 23 1.41 -7.26 8.44
N VAL A 24 0.15 -7.66 8.46
CA VAL A 24 -0.85 -7.08 9.38
C VAL A 24 -0.42 -7.27 10.83
N GLY A 25 -0.02 -8.48 11.22
CA GLY A 25 0.46 -8.76 12.58
C GLY A 25 1.68 -7.93 12.98
N TYR A 26 2.59 -7.67 12.03
CA TYR A 26 3.78 -6.84 12.24
C TYR A 26 3.48 -5.34 12.32
N PHE A 27 2.57 -4.82 11.47
CA PHE A 27 2.22 -3.39 11.44
C PHE A 27 1.19 -2.99 12.50
N PHE A 28 0.35 -3.93 12.97
CA PHE A 28 -0.71 -3.66 13.94
C PHE A 28 -0.22 -2.98 15.24
N PRO A 29 0.91 -3.37 15.86
CA PRO A 29 1.45 -2.68 17.02
C PRO A 29 1.76 -1.20 16.78
N VAL A 30 2.21 -0.83 15.58
CA VAL A 30 2.52 0.57 15.21
C VAL A 30 1.24 1.39 15.24
N ILE A 31 0.16 0.88 14.63
CA ILE A 31 -1.16 1.53 14.61
C ILE A 31 -1.71 1.66 16.03
N TYR A 32 -1.62 0.58 16.83
CA TYR A 32 -2.10 0.59 18.20
C TYR A 32 -1.38 1.64 19.06
N VAL A 33 -0.05 1.71 18.95
CA VAL A 33 0.74 2.70 19.68
C VAL A 33 0.46 4.13 19.20
N ALA A 34 0.28 4.34 17.89
CA ALA A 34 0.08 5.66 17.32
C ALA A 34 -1.29 6.28 17.69
N PHE A 35 -2.36 5.49 17.72
CA PHE A 35 -3.72 6.02 17.87
C PHE A 35 -4.41 5.66 19.21
N PHE A 36 -4.02 4.57 19.86
CA PHE A 36 -4.75 4.05 21.03
C PHE A 36 -3.94 4.08 22.33
N LYS A 37 -2.61 4.16 22.27
CA LYS A 37 -1.76 4.23 23.47
C LYS A 37 -1.71 5.65 24.02
N LYS A 38 -2.05 5.81 25.30
CA LYS A 38 -1.91 7.09 26.00
C LYS A 38 -0.42 7.44 26.21
N PRO A 39 -0.03 8.71 26.07
CA PRO A 39 1.34 9.14 26.29
C PRO A 39 1.72 9.00 27.77
N ASN A 40 2.95 8.52 28.04
CA ASN A 40 3.47 8.30 29.41
C ASN A 40 3.80 9.61 30.16
N LYS A 41 3.86 10.74 29.46
CA LYS A 41 4.01 12.10 30.00
C LYS A 41 3.09 13.03 29.24
N GLU A 42 2.56 14.05 29.90
CA GLU A 42 1.88 15.15 29.21
C GLU A 42 2.89 15.85 28.30
N LEU A 43 2.74 15.64 27.00
CA LEU A 43 3.57 16.23 25.97
C LEU A 43 3.03 17.64 25.72
N ASN A 44 3.65 18.65 26.33
CA ASN A 44 3.40 20.07 26.04
C ASN A 44 4.10 20.47 24.72
N PHE A 45 3.78 19.77 23.64
CA PHE A 45 4.19 20.14 22.29
C PHE A 45 2.95 20.58 21.51
N GLY A 46 3.02 21.76 20.89
CA GLY A 46 1.97 22.23 19.98
C GLY A 46 1.86 21.35 18.73
N GLU A 47 0.91 21.68 17.86
CA GLU A 47 0.74 20.99 16.59
C GLU A 47 2.05 20.89 15.79
N ALA A 48 2.23 19.79 15.05
CA ALA A 48 3.40 19.60 14.20
C ALA A 48 3.51 20.76 13.19
N SER A 49 4.74 21.22 12.91
CA SER A 49 4.96 22.30 11.95
C SER A 49 4.26 22.01 10.62
N PRO A 50 3.53 22.98 10.02
CA PRO A 50 2.84 22.79 8.76
C PRO A 50 3.74 22.29 7.63
N PHE A 51 5.02 22.65 7.64
CA PHE A 51 6.01 22.18 6.66
C PHE A 51 6.26 20.66 6.71
N MET A 52 5.94 20.00 7.82
CA MET A 52 5.98 18.54 7.97
C MET A 52 4.61 17.92 7.74
N LEU A 53 3.55 18.55 8.27
CA LEU A 53 2.18 18.04 8.16
C LEU A 53 1.66 18.02 6.72
N VAL A 54 1.91 19.10 5.95
CA VAL A 54 1.44 19.24 4.56
C VAL A 54 1.95 18.11 3.66
N PRO A 55 3.26 17.78 3.59
CA PRO A 55 3.70 16.67 2.75
C PRO A 55 3.19 15.29 3.23
N LEU A 56 3.07 15.06 4.54
CA LEU A 56 2.52 13.81 5.07
C LEU A 56 1.05 13.62 4.71
N THR A 57 0.24 14.67 4.85
CA THR A 57 -1.19 14.62 4.50
C THR A 57 -1.39 14.50 3.00
N LEU A 58 -0.58 15.21 2.18
CA LEU A 58 -0.61 15.09 0.74
C LEU A 58 -0.28 13.67 0.27
N THR A 59 0.77 13.06 0.81
CA THR A 59 1.16 11.68 0.48
C THR A 59 0.12 10.67 0.94
N ALA A 60 -0.48 10.85 2.12
CA ALA A 60 -1.58 10.01 2.59
C ALA A 60 -2.80 10.06 1.67
N ILE A 61 -3.21 11.26 1.24
CA ILE A 61 -4.30 11.45 0.26
C ILE A 61 -3.94 10.78 -1.06
N GLY A 62 -2.71 10.98 -1.56
CA GLY A 62 -2.23 10.32 -2.77
C GLY A 62 -2.29 8.80 -2.68
N SER A 63 -1.82 8.20 -1.58
CA SER A 63 -1.87 6.76 -1.35
C SER A 63 -3.31 6.22 -1.31
N LEU A 64 -4.26 6.97 -0.73
CA LEU A 64 -5.67 6.59 -0.72
C LEU A 64 -6.28 6.64 -2.12
N ILE A 65 -6.01 7.70 -2.88
CA ILE A 65 -6.49 7.85 -4.26
C ILE A 65 -5.96 6.71 -5.13
N LEU A 66 -4.64 6.46 -5.10
CA LEU A 66 -4.01 5.38 -5.87
C LEU A 66 -4.47 3.99 -5.41
N GLY A 67 -4.76 3.82 -4.11
CA GLY A 67 -5.23 2.56 -3.57
C GLY A 67 -6.67 2.21 -4.00
N ILE A 68 -7.56 3.20 -4.04
CA ILE A 68 -8.97 3.02 -4.43
C ILE A 68 -9.12 3.04 -5.95
N TRP A 69 -8.41 3.96 -6.61
CA TRP A 69 -8.40 4.15 -8.04
C TRP A 69 -6.97 4.01 -8.58
N PRO A 70 -6.49 2.78 -8.79
CA PRO A 70 -5.13 2.51 -9.27
C PRO A 70 -4.88 3.03 -10.69
N ASP A 71 -5.94 3.29 -11.45
CA ASP A 71 -5.91 3.92 -12.77
C ASP A 71 -5.84 5.46 -12.72
N ALA A 72 -5.83 6.12 -11.55
CA ALA A 72 -5.57 7.56 -11.47
C ALA A 72 -4.05 7.80 -11.34
N PRO A 73 -3.39 8.71 -12.10
CA PRO A 73 -3.83 9.56 -13.22
C PRO A 73 -3.47 8.95 -14.60
N TYR A 74 -4.01 7.77 -14.92
CA TYR A 74 -3.82 6.97 -16.14
C TYR A 74 -2.39 6.50 -16.45
N LEU A 75 -1.41 6.83 -15.61
CA LEU A 75 -0.01 6.51 -15.90
C LEU A 75 0.33 5.03 -15.68
N PHE A 76 -0.17 4.39 -14.62
CA PHE A 76 0.48 3.15 -14.14
C PHE A 76 -0.02 1.88 -14.85
N LEU A 77 -1.33 1.64 -14.86
CA LEU A 77 -1.88 0.38 -15.38
C LEU A 77 -1.83 0.29 -16.91
N GLU A 78 -1.95 1.41 -17.62
CA GLU A 78 -1.79 1.45 -19.08
C GLU A 78 -0.34 1.14 -19.50
N LEU A 79 0.65 1.73 -18.81
CA LEU A 79 2.08 1.42 -19.05
C LEU A 79 2.39 -0.05 -18.75
N VAL A 80 1.83 -0.61 -17.66
CA VAL A 80 2.00 -2.02 -17.33
C VAL A 80 1.42 -2.90 -18.44
N ASN A 81 0.23 -2.60 -18.94
CA ASN A 81 -0.38 -3.38 -20.02
C ASN A 81 0.42 -3.31 -21.33
N VAL A 82 0.95 -2.14 -21.69
CA VAL A 82 1.86 -1.99 -22.83
C VAL A 82 3.13 -2.82 -22.63
N ALA A 83 3.75 -2.76 -21.45
CA ALA A 83 4.96 -3.51 -21.14
C ALA A 83 4.72 -5.03 -21.14
N VAL A 84 3.64 -5.49 -20.51
CA VAL A 84 3.25 -6.92 -20.49
C VAL A 84 3.02 -7.41 -21.90
N LYS A 85 2.25 -6.67 -22.71
CA LYS A 85 2.00 -7.01 -24.11
C LYS A 85 3.30 -7.13 -24.90
N ASN A 86 4.25 -6.22 -24.73
CA ASN A 86 5.54 -6.30 -25.43
C ASN A 86 6.37 -7.54 -25.02
N VAL A 87 6.30 -7.97 -23.76
CA VAL A 87 7.03 -9.15 -23.26
C VAL A 87 6.34 -10.46 -23.68
N THR A 88 5.01 -10.54 -23.58
CA THR A 88 4.25 -11.77 -23.87
C THR A 88 4.06 -12.02 -25.35
N THR A 89 4.05 -10.97 -26.18
CA THR A 89 3.89 -11.12 -27.65
C THR A 89 5.23 -11.37 -28.35
N GLY A 90 6.36 -11.30 -27.62
CA GLY A 90 7.70 -11.36 -28.17
C GLY A 90 8.04 -10.07 -28.92
N GLY A 91 9.20 -9.48 -28.65
CA GLY A 91 9.65 -8.28 -29.35
C GLY A 91 9.72 -8.51 -30.88
N ILE A 92 8.69 -8.03 -31.56
CA ILE A 92 8.62 -7.70 -33.00
C ILE A 92 7.85 -6.39 -33.15
#